data_AF-A0AAV8WA52-F1
#
_entry.id   AF-A0AAV8WA52-F1
#
_cell.length_a   1.000
_cell.length_b   1.000
_cell.length_c   1.000
_cell.angle_alpha   90.00
_cell.angle_beta   90.00
_cell.angle_gamma   90.00
#
_symmetry.space_group_name_H-M   'P 1'
#
loop_
_entity.id
_entity.type
_entity.pdbx_description
1 polymer ?
#
loop_
_entity_poly.entity_id
_entity_poly.type
_entity_poly.pdbx_seq_one_letter_code
_entity_poly.pdbx_strand_id
1 'polypeptide(L)'
;MASILEEKLREAACLGDAEAVQTLLSQNVNVNSQNPVNGTALHWACKRGNEEITKSLIDHGANKLMKNFKGEIPSDLCAYPGTLEQLGVQQDELGIKFIPNYIKSPPLNGQVDIGPRHLRPKHTDLSSMPTTCLPTSQSDDLVLKVKLHGSSDPDFIEVDIPKWKLTYNNLLKICCEELEVMECQVERIRKLPNTRLRKDSDVKRLREFDALELVLKVPASGDAPSNCYQSISTCKDQTILY
;
A
#
# COMPACT_ATOMS: atom_id res chain seq x y z
N MET A 1 15.25 21.33 30.61
CA MET A 1 14.44 20.51 31.54
C MET A 1 13.03 21.06 31.47
N ALA A 2 12.06 20.31 30.96
CA ALA A 2 10.67 20.75 31.02
C ALA A 2 10.30 20.93 32.49
N SER A 3 9.63 22.02 32.84
CA SER A 3 9.20 22.21 34.23
C SER A 3 8.15 21.14 34.57
N ILE A 4 8.16 20.63 35.80
CA ILE A 4 7.20 19.60 36.28
C ILE A 4 5.74 20.02 35.99
N LEU A 5 5.47 21.32 35.98
CA LEU A 5 4.16 21.89 35.65
C LEU A 5 3.77 21.71 34.18
N GLU A 6 4.70 21.88 33.23
CA GLU A 6 4.45 21.65 31.80
C GLU A 6 4.14 20.18 31.51
N GLU A 7 4.80 19.27 32.23
CA GLU A 7 4.53 17.84 32.12
C GLU A 7 3.13 17.49 32.64
N LYS A 8 2.77 18.01 33.82
CA LYS A 8 1.42 17.87 34.39
C LYS A 8 0.34 18.45 33.49
N LEU A 9 0.61 19.57 32.81
CA LEU A 9 -0.34 20.17 31.88
C LEU A 9 -0.61 19.25 30.68
N ARG A 10 0.42 18.60 30.13
CA ARG A 10 0.25 17.61 29.05
C ARG A 10 -0.47 16.37 29.53
N GLU A 11 -0.17 15.90 30.74
CA GLU A 11 -0.85 14.75 31.34
C GLU A 11 -2.34 15.04 31.54
N ALA A 12 -2.70 16.19 32.13
CA ALA A 12 -4.09 16.62 32.29
C ALA A 12 -4.81 16.78 30.93
N ALA A 13 -4.16 17.37 29.93
CA ALA A 13 -4.70 17.47 28.56
C ALA A 13 -4.87 16.09 27.91
N CYS A 14 -3.98 15.14 28.20
CA CYS A 14 -4.12 13.76 27.77
C CYS A 14 -5.28 13.09 28.50
N LEU A 15 -5.44 13.23 29.81
CA LEU A 15 -6.54 12.60 30.56
C LEU A 15 -7.91 13.17 30.16
N GLY A 16 -7.95 14.45 29.80
CA GLY A 16 -9.17 15.18 29.50
C GLY A 16 -9.72 15.97 30.69
N ASP A 17 -8.92 16.18 31.72
CA ASP A 17 -9.32 16.87 32.95
C ASP A 17 -9.29 18.39 32.75
N ALA A 18 -10.41 18.97 32.32
CA ALA A 18 -10.53 20.40 32.07
C ALA A 18 -10.23 21.26 33.31
N GLU A 19 -10.67 20.84 34.50
CA GLU A 19 -10.42 21.55 35.76
C GLU A 19 -8.92 21.59 36.11
N ALA A 20 -8.22 20.46 35.94
CA ALA A 20 -6.79 20.37 36.16
C ALA A 20 -6.01 21.24 35.16
N VAL A 21 -6.46 21.30 33.90
CA VAL A 21 -5.87 22.19 32.90
C VAL A 21 -6.05 23.65 33.30
N GLN A 22 -7.25 24.09 33.71
CA GLN A 22 -7.51 25.48 34.09
C GLN A 22 -6.68 25.91 35.31
N THR A 23 -6.59 25.06 36.33
CA THR A 23 -5.77 25.33 37.52
C THR A 23 -4.28 25.44 37.17
N LEU A 24 -3.76 24.59 36.28
CA LEU A 24 -2.37 24.67 35.82
C LEU A 24 -2.13 25.91 34.94
N LEU A 25 -3.08 26.29 34.09
CA LEU A 25 -2.98 27.50 33.27
C LEU A 25 -2.92 28.77 34.13
N SER A 26 -3.62 28.80 35.27
CA SER A 26 -3.53 29.91 36.24
C SER A 26 -2.15 30.08 36.88
N GLN A 27 -1.27 29.08 36.79
CA GLN A 27 0.08 29.10 37.37
C GLN A 27 1.14 29.64 36.39
N ASN A 28 0.74 30.36 35.33
CA ASN A 28 1.63 30.91 34.29
C ASN A 28 2.53 29.85 33.63
N VAL A 29 1.98 28.65 33.41
CA VAL A 29 2.70 27.54 32.77
C VAL A 29 2.92 27.84 31.29
N ASN A 30 4.09 27.48 30.76
CA ASN A 30 4.37 27.61 29.33
C ASN A 30 3.57 26.58 28.51
N VAL A 31 2.48 27.04 27.91
CA VAL A 31 1.55 26.23 27.12
C VAL A 31 2.20 25.61 25.87
N ASN A 32 3.26 26.26 25.36
CA ASN A 32 3.98 25.85 24.16
C ASN A 32 5.13 24.88 24.44
N SER A 33 5.28 24.40 25.67
CA SER A 33 6.31 23.41 26.01
C SER A 33 6.11 22.09 25.25
N GLN A 34 7.19 21.62 24.64
CA GLN A 34 7.20 20.40 23.83
C GLN A 34 7.93 19.26 24.55
N ASN A 35 7.37 18.04 24.46
CA ASN A 35 8.08 16.82 24.84
C ASN A 35 8.72 16.17 23.61
N PRO A 36 9.98 15.68 23.64
CA PRO A 36 10.58 14.81 22.63
C PRO A 36 9.67 13.69 22.10
N VAL A 37 8.83 13.12 22.95
CA VAL A 37 8.01 11.96 22.58
C VAL A 37 6.56 12.35 22.25
N ASN A 38 6.04 13.37 22.93
CA ASN A 38 4.60 13.56 23.10
C ASN A 38 4.05 14.87 22.49
N GLY A 39 4.89 15.77 21.96
CA GLY A 39 4.43 17.07 21.44
C GLY A 39 3.99 18.06 22.55
N THR A 40 3.17 19.07 22.19
CA THR A 40 2.61 20.06 23.14
C THR A 40 1.30 19.59 23.77
N ALA A 41 0.82 20.29 24.81
CA ALA A 41 -0.50 20.04 25.40
C ALA A 41 -1.64 20.15 24.36
N LEU A 42 -1.52 21.09 23.41
CA LEU A 42 -2.50 21.28 22.33
C LEU A 42 -2.60 20.05 21.41
N HIS A 43 -1.50 19.35 21.13
CA HIS A 43 -1.54 18.12 20.32
C HIS A 43 -2.39 17.04 21.00
N TRP A 44 -2.31 16.89 22.33
CA TRP A 44 -3.10 15.91 23.08
C TRP A 44 -4.57 16.27 23.12
N ALA A 45 -4.89 17.55 23.36
CA ALA A 45 -6.27 18.05 23.33
C ALA A 45 -6.93 17.79 21.97
N CYS A 46 -6.21 18.09 20.87
CA CYS A 46 -6.66 17.85 19.50
C CYS A 46 -6.87 16.35 19.21
N LYS A 47 -5.90 15.52 19.58
CA LYS A 47 -5.95 14.06 19.42
C LYS A 47 -7.13 13.42 20.16
N ARG A 48 -7.48 13.96 21.33
CA ARG A 48 -8.62 13.48 22.13
C ARG A 48 -9.96 14.05 21.69
N GLY A 49 -9.98 15.15 20.93
CA GLY A 49 -11.21 15.83 20.57
C GLY A 49 -11.80 16.70 21.68
N ASN A 50 -11.00 17.06 22.70
CA ASN A 50 -11.51 17.80 23.85
C ASN A 50 -11.61 19.28 23.52
N GLU A 51 -12.80 19.72 23.09
CA GLU A 51 -13.05 21.10 22.69
C GLU A 51 -12.75 22.09 23.81
N GLU A 52 -13.26 21.86 25.02
CA GLU A 52 -13.11 22.75 26.18
C GLU A 52 -11.64 23.02 26.52
N ILE A 53 -10.82 21.96 26.55
CA ILE A 53 -9.38 22.04 26.80
C ILE A 53 -8.70 22.78 25.65
N THR A 54 -9.11 22.51 24.40
CA THR A 54 -8.57 23.18 23.22
C THR A 54 -8.83 24.68 23.28
N LYS A 55 -10.07 25.11 23.63
CA LYS A 55 -10.39 26.55 23.79
C LYS A 55 -9.52 27.17 24.88
N SER A 56 -9.48 26.52 26.05
CA SER A 56 -8.70 27.00 27.19
C SER A 56 -7.22 27.19 26.83
N LEU A 57 -6.61 26.25 26.11
CA LEU A 57 -5.22 26.35 25.68
C LEU A 57 -5.02 27.48 24.66
N ILE A 58 -5.94 27.64 23.70
CA ILE A 58 -5.88 28.71 22.68
C ILE A 58 -6.03 30.09 23.34
N ASP A 59 -6.95 30.25 24.28
CA ASP A 59 -7.18 31.49 25.02
C ASP A 59 -5.93 31.93 25.80
N HIS A 60 -5.13 30.96 26.26
CA HIS A 60 -3.85 31.19 26.94
C HIS A 60 -2.65 31.26 25.98
N GLY A 61 -2.87 31.43 24.67
CA GLY A 61 -1.82 31.68 23.70
C GLY A 61 -1.07 30.43 23.19
N ALA A 62 -1.72 29.26 23.17
CA ALA A 62 -1.16 28.09 22.52
C ALA A 62 -0.95 28.30 21.02
N ASN A 63 0.25 28.00 20.53
CA ASN A 63 0.59 28.11 19.12
C ASN A 63 -0.03 26.96 18.32
N LYS A 64 -1.02 27.29 17.49
CA LYS A 64 -1.76 26.35 16.64
C LYS A 64 -0.90 25.70 15.53
N LEU A 65 0.22 26.33 15.17
CA LEU A 65 1.08 25.92 14.05
C LEU A 65 2.35 25.16 14.49
N MET A 66 2.53 24.91 15.80
CA MET A 66 3.74 24.25 16.30
C MET A 66 3.74 22.78 15.92
N LYS A 67 4.80 22.31 15.27
CA LYS A 67 4.94 20.92 14.86
C LYS A 67 5.50 20.05 15.99
N ASN A 68 5.01 18.82 16.11
CA ASN A 68 5.62 17.81 16.97
C ASN A 68 6.90 17.21 16.32
N PHE A 69 7.56 16.27 17.01
CA PHE A 69 8.75 15.58 16.50
C PHE A 69 8.50 14.71 15.25
N LYS A 70 7.24 14.38 14.95
CA LYS A 70 6.84 13.69 13.71
C LYS A 70 6.58 14.65 12.55
N GLY A 71 6.59 15.96 12.81
CA GLY A 71 6.31 17.00 11.81
C GLY A 71 4.82 17.33 11.63
N GLU A 72 3.94 16.77 12.47
CA GLU A 72 2.49 16.98 12.43
C GLU A 72 2.11 18.25 13.20
N ILE A 73 1.13 19.00 12.69
CA ILE A 73 0.53 20.18 13.33
C ILE A 73 -0.65 19.70 14.22
N PRO A 74 -1.03 20.40 15.32
CA PRO A 74 -2.18 20.02 16.13
C PRO A 74 -3.47 19.77 15.34
N SER A 75 -3.71 20.54 14.28
CA SER A 75 -4.84 20.34 13.35
C SER A 75 -4.81 19.00 12.64
N ASP A 76 -3.63 18.49 12.30
CA ASP A 76 -3.48 17.21 11.59
C ASP A 76 -3.86 16.02 12.48
N LEU A 77 -3.82 16.22 13.81
CA LEU A 77 -4.20 15.22 14.82
C LEU A 77 -5.66 15.30 15.23
N CYS A 78 -6.40 16.34 14.83
CA CYS A 78 -7.81 16.46 15.20
C CYS A 78 -8.64 15.36 14.55
N ALA A 79 -9.26 14.52 15.39
CA ALA A 79 -10.21 13.52 14.94
C ALA A 79 -11.64 14.07 14.75
N TYR A 80 -11.94 15.25 15.33
CA TYR A 80 -13.30 15.79 15.42
C TYR A 80 -13.39 17.18 14.76
N PRO A 81 -14.50 17.48 14.07
CA PRO A 81 -14.68 18.76 13.38
C PRO A 81 -14.76 19.95 14.35
N GLY A 82 -15.34 19.78 15.54
CA GLY A 82 -15.47 20.87 16.50
C GLY A 82 -14.13 21.38 17.05
N THR A 83 -13.14 20.49 17.24
CA THR A 83 -11.78 20.93 17.62
C THR A 83 -11.02 21.59 16.46
N LEU A 84 -11.29 21.18 15.22
CA LEU A 84 -10.75 21.85 14.03
C LEU A 84 -11.30 23.26 13.87
N GLU A 85 -12.60 23.45 14.09
CA GLU A 85 -13.25 24.76 14.03
C GLU A 85 -12.62 25.73 15.05
N GLN A 86 -12.31 25.27 16.27
CA GLN A 86 -11.59 26.04 17.29
C GLN A 86 -10.20 26.50 16.82
N LEU A 87 -9.53 25.70 15.99
CA LEU A 87 -8.23 26.07 15.43
C LEU A 87 -8.35 27.11 14.31
N GLY A 88 -9.55 27.37 13.78
CA GLY A 88 -9.77 28.28 12.66
C GLY A 88 -9.25 27.71 11.34
N VAL A 89 -9.01 26.40 11.30
CA VAL A 89 -8.68 25.70 10.06
C VAL A 89 -10.01 25.44 9.37
N GLN A 90 -10.35 26.28 8.40
CA GLN A 90 -11.31 25.87 7.40
C GLN A 90 -10.74 24.59 6.80
N GLN A 91 -11.51 23.51 6.81
CA GLN A 91 -11.25 22.43 5.87
C GLN A 91 -11.46 23.09 4.49
N ASP A 92 -10.41 23.72 3.98
CA ASP A 92 -10.20 23.77 2.56
C ASP A 92 -10.28 22.31 2.19
N GLU A 93 -11.45 21.94 1.66
CA GLU A 93 -11.73 20.62 1.19
C GLU A 93 -10.44 20.15 0.53
N LEU A 94 -9.99 18.95 0.87
CA LEU A 94 -9.02 18.22 0.06
C LEU A 94 -9.64 17.91 -1.33
N GLY A 95 -10.42 18.82 -1.91
CA GLY A 95 -10.39 19.13 -3.31
C GLY A 95 -8.94 19.41 -3.67
N ILE A 96 -8.24 18.32 -3.99
CA ILE A 96 -7.16 18.34 -4.95
C ILE A 96 -7.64 19.29 -6.05
N LYS A 97 -7.10 20.51 -6.08
CA LYS A 97 -7.36 21.45 -7.15
C LYS A 97 -6.64 20.87 -8.36
N PHE A 98 -7.29 19.91 -9.00
CA PHE A 98 -6.84 19.31 -10.24
C PHE A 98 -6.87 20.43 -11.27
N ILE A 99 -5.75 21.11 -11.45
CA ILE A 99 -5.55 22.02 -12.56
C ILE A 99 -5.06 21.13 -13.71
N PRO A 100 -5.91 20.77 -14.68
CA PRO A 100 -5.46 19.99 -15.82
C PRO A 100 -4.29 20.70 -16.51
N ASN A 101 -3.29 19.93 -16.96
CA ASN A 101 -2.04 20.45 -17.52
C ASN A 101 -2.24 21.43 -18.68
N TYR A 102 -3.32 21.31 -19.46
CA TYR A 102 -3.61 22.24 -20.56
C TYR A 102 -4.01 23.65 -20.09
N ILE A 103 -4.41 23.83 -18.82
CA ILE A 103 -4.63 25.15 -18.21
C ILE A 103 -3.31 25.69 -17.64
N LYS A 104 -2.48 24.82 -17.05
CA LYS A 104 -1.15 25.19 -16.52
C LYS A 104 -0.16 25.53 -17.64
N SER A 105 -0.35 24.94 -18.81
CA SER A 105 0.50 25.10 -19.98
C SER A 105 -0.40 25.08 -21.21
N PRO A 106 -1.06 26.21 -21.55
CA PRO A 106 -1.84 26.29 -22.78
C PRO A 106 -0.93 25.91 -23.96
N PRO A 107 -1.38 25.03 -24.86
CA PRO A 107 -0.60 24.69 -26.04
C PRO A 107 -0.28 25.99 -26.78
N LEU A 108 1.00 26.16 -27.16
CA LEU A 108 1.46 27.26 -27.99
C LEU A 108 0.47 27.44 -29.14
N ASN A 109 -0.14 28.63 -29.19
CA ASN A 109 -1.13 29.01 -30.17
C ASN A 109 -0.61 28.56 -31.55
N GLY A 110 -1.29 27.61 -32.17
CA GLY A 110 -0.79 26.90 -33.34
C GLY A 110 -0.68 27.80 -34.55
N GLN A 111 0.37 28.63 -34.63
CA GLN A 111 0.92 29.04 -35.90
C GLN A 111 1.67 27.84 -36.46
N VAL A 112 0.93 27.05 -37.25
CA VAL A 112 1.52 26.04 -38.11
C VAL A 112 2.18 26.79 -39.25
N ASP A 113 3.49 27.01 -39.18
CA ASP A 113 4.26 27.45 -40.33
C ASP A 113 4.30 26.31 -41.36
N ILE A 114 3.34 26.30 -42.28
CA ILE A 114 3.32 25.37 -43.42
C ILE A 114 4.36 25.86 -44.44
N GLY A 115 5.63 25.57 -44.16
CA GLY A 115 6.71 25.69 -45.13
C GLY A 115 6.59 24.66 -46.26
N PRO A 116 7.21 24.89 -47.43
CA PRO A 116 7.01 24.08 -48.63
C PRO A 116 7.46 22.61 -48.47
N ARG A 117 6.62 21.72 -48.99
CA ARG A 117 6.53 20.25 -48.79
C ARG A 117 7.75 19.37 -49.13
N HIS A 118 8.93 19.89 -49.45
CA HIS A 118 9.97 19.12 -50.17
C HIS A 118 11.10 18.51 -49.32
N LEU A 119 11.05 18.55 -47.99
CA LEU A 119 12.07 17.94 -47.14
C LEU A 119 11.47 17.08 -46.02
N ARG A 120 10.61 16.11 -46.36
CA ARG A 120 10.26 15.04 -45.40
C ARG A 120 11.30 13.92 -45.50
N PRO A 121 12.11 13.65 -44.45
CA PRO A 121 12.92 12.44 -44.38
C PRO A 121 11.99 11.22 -44.35
N LYS A 122 12.43 10.12 -44.96
CA LYS A 122 11.73 8.83 -44.98
C LYS A 122 11.40 8.41 -43.54
N HIS A 123 10.14 8.03 -43.31
CA HIS A 123 9.61 7.61 -42.01
C HIS A 123 10.52 6.55 -41.36
N THR A 124 10.89 6.82 -40.10
CA THR A 124 11.44 5.84 -39.17
C THR A 124 10.44 4.71 -38.95
N ASP A 125 10.92 3.47 -38.98
CA ASP A 125 10.15 2.25 -38.75
C ASP A 125 9.25 2.35 -37.51
N LEU A 126 7.95 2.09 -37.69
CA LEU A 126 6.94 2.12 -36.61
C LEU A 126 7.12 1.00 -35.56
N SER A 127 8.13 0.13 -35.71
CA SER A 127 8.40 -0.96 -34.77
C SER A 127 9.07 -0.53 -33.46
N SER A 128 9.50 0.73 -33.34
CA SER A 128 10.17 1.26 -32.14
C SER A 128 9.34 2.25 -31.33
N MET A 129 8.07 2.47 -31.68
CA MET A 129 7.18 3.33 -30.89
C MET A 129 6.68 2.55 -29.66
N PRO A 130 6.85 3.06 -28.43
CA PRO A 130 6.16 2.49 -27.29
C PRO A 130 4.66 2.77 -27.49
N THR A 131 3.87 1.73 -27.75
CA THR A 131 2.41 1.84 -27.70
C THR A 131 2.04 2.25 -26.28
N THR A 132 1.59 3.48 -26.10
CA THR A 132 1.02 3.96 -24.84
C THR A 132 -0.28 3.20 -24.58
N CYS A 133 -0.16 2.07 -23.89
CA CYS A 133 -1.25 1.48 -23.15
C CYS A 133 -1.68 2.50 -22.08
N LEU A 134 -2.98 2.73 -21.94
CA LEU A 134 -3.53 3.47 -20.81
C LEU A 134 -2.99 2.88 -19.50
N PRO A 135 -2.72 3.70 -18.46
CA PRO A 135 -2.40 3.17 -17.14
C PRO A 135 -3.68 2.53 -16.62
N THR A 136 -3.86 1.24 -16.89
CA THR A 136 -4.66 0.36 -16.06
C THR A 136 -4.16 0.61 -14.64
N SER A 137 -5.06 0.98 -13.73
CA SER A 137 -4.79 1.08 -12.29
C SER A 137 -3.74 0.05 -11.91
N GLN A 138 -2.50 0.50 -11.66
CA GLN A 138 -1.39 -0.40 -11.38
C GLN A 138 -1.75 -1.07 -10.06
N SER A 139 -2.38 -2.24 -10.13
CA SER A 139 -2.49 -3.13 -8.99
C SER A 139 -1.04 -3.36 -8.56
N ASP A 140 -0.72 -3.04 -7.32
CA ASP A 140 0.60 -3.28 -6.72
C ASP A 140 0.85 -4.79 -6.51
N ASP A 141 0.18 -5.62 -7.29
CA ASP A 141 0.19 -7.06 -7.28
C ASP A 141 1.25 -7.57 -8.27
N LEU A 142 1.89 -8.66 -7.88
CA LEU A 142 2.86 -9.38 -8.66
C LEU A 142 2.18 -10.65 -9.15
N VAL A 143 1.97 -10.74 -10.47
CA VAL A 143 1.45 -11.94 -11.12
C VAL A 143 2.59 -12.93 -11.32
N LEU A 144 2.45 -14.18 -10.88
CA LEU A 144 3.46 -15.24 -11.03
C LEU A 144 2.86 -16.45 -11.73
N LYS A 145 3.66 -17.15 -12.54
CA LYS A 145 3.23 -18.37 -13.23
C LYS A 145 3.69 -19.57 -12.45
N VAL A 146 2.78 -20.33 -11.86
CA VAL A 146 3.12 -21.42 -10.94
C VAL A 146 2.66 -22.75 -11.51
N LYS A 147 3.47 -23.79 -11.33
CA LYS A 147 3.09 -25.18 -11.62
C LYS A 147 3.70 -26.16 -10.64
N LEU A 148 3.22 -27.40 -10.65
CA LEU A 148 3.83 -28.49 -9.90
C LEU A 148 4.94 -29.17 -10.70
N HIS A 149 5.93 -29.69 -9.99
CA HIS A 149 6.97 -30.52 -10.60
C HIS A 149 6.40 -31.90 -10.94
N GLY A 150 6.39 -32.24 -12.22
CA GLY A 150 5.91 -33.55 -12.68
C GLY A 150 4.39 -33.71 -12.65
N SER A 151 3.62 -32.62 -12.63
CA SER A 151 2.17 -32.69 -12.87
C SER A 151 1.87 -33.25 -14.25
N SER A 152 0.75 -33.96 -14.36
CA SER A 152 0.17 -34.37 -15.64
C SER A 152 -0.25 -33.16 -16.47
N ASP A 153 -0.61 -32.06 -15.80
CA ASP A 153 -0.99 -30.81 -16.44
C ASP A 153 0.27 -29.97 -16.74
N PRO A 154 0.53 -29.64 -18.01
CA PRO A 154 1.69 -28.86 -18.42
C PRO A 154 1.53 -27.35 -18.20
N ASP A 155 0.31 -26.91 -17.92
CA ASP A 155 -0.07 -25.51 -17.90
C ASP A 155 0.38 -24.81 -16.62
N PHE A 156 0.60 -23.51 -16.73
CA PHE A 156 0.90 -22.64 -15.59
C PHE A 156 -0.38 -21.97 -15.12
N ILE A 157 -0.54 -21.88 -13.81
CA ILE A 157 -1.58 -21.08 -13.16
C ILE A 157 -1.00 -19.71 -12.85
N GLU A 158 -1.73 -18.65 -13.18
CA GLU A 158 -1.36 -17.28 -12.82
C GLU A 158 -1.88 -16.96 -11.43
N VAL A 159 -0.97 -16.54 -10.55
CA VAL A 159 -1.23 -16.26 -9.15
C VAL A 159 -0.88 -14.80 -8.85
N ASP A 160 -1.87 -14.06 -8.34
CA ASP A 160 -1.73 -12.64 -8.01
C ASP A 160 -1.35 -12.46 -6.55
N ILE A 161 -0.21 -11.81 -6.29
CA ILE A 161 0.29 -11.59 -4.92
C ILE A 161 0.65 -10.12 -4.70
N PRO A 162 0.05 -9.43 -3.72
CA PRO A 162 0.42 -8.05 -3.42
C PRO A 162 1.89 -7.93 -2.98
N LYS A 163 2.63 -6.99 -3.58
CA LYS A 163 4.07 -6.78 -3.33
C LYS A 163 4.40 -6.53 -1.86
N TRP A 164 3.50 -5.89 -1.10
CA TRP A 164 3.70 -5.62 0.33
C TRP A 164 3.64 -6.88 1.20
N LYS A 165 2.96 -7.95 0.75
CA LYS A 165 2.82 -9.24 1.45
C LYS A 165 3.77 -10.31 0.88
N LEU A 166 4.72 -9.92 0.03
CA LEU A 166 5.60 -10.83 -0.70
C LEU A 166 6.72 -11.38 0.21
N THR A 167 6.38 -12.41 1.00
CA THR A 167 7.29 -13.21 1.82
C THR A 167 7.31 -14.66 1.33
N TYR A 168 8.34 -15.42 1.66
CA TYR A 168 8.50 -16.81 1.24
C TYR A 168 7.37 -17.70 1.78
N ASN A 169 7.00 -17.54 3.05
CA ASN A 169 5.92 -18.32 3.65
C ASN A 169 4.55 -17.99 3.04
N ASN A 170 4.29 -16.71 2.75
CA ASN A 170 3.05 -16.31 2.13
C ASN A 170 2.98 -16.78 0.66
N LEU A 171 4.09 -16.70 -0.08
CA LEU A 171 4.20 -17.27 -1.42
C LEU A 171 3.93 -18.78 -1.39
N LEU A 172 4.59 -19.52 -0.49
CA LEU A 172 4.39 -20.96 -0.33
C LEU A 172 2.91 -21.28 -0.11
N LYS A 173 2.29 -20.58 0.84
CA LYS A 173 0.89 -20.80 1.22
C LYS A 173 -0.07 -20.54 0.07
N ILE A 174 0.04 -19.38 -0.60
CA ILE A 174 -0.83 -19.04 -1.74
C ILE A 174 -0.63 -20.04 -2.87
N CYS A 175 0.62 -20.39 -3.21
CA CYS A 175 0.89 -21.40 -4.23
C CYS A 175 0.32 -22.78 -3.86
N CYS A 176 0.33 -23.15 -2.58
CA CYS A 176 -0.26 -24.40 -2.10
C CYS A 176 -1.79 -24.38 -2.18
N GLU A 177 -2.42 -23.27 -1.82
CA GLU A 177 -3.87 -23.06 -1.93
C GLU A 177 -4.34 -23.13 -3.40
N GLU A 178 -3.65 -22.44 -4.31
CA GLU A 178 -3.99 -22.40 -5.75
C GLU A 178 -3.74 -23.73 -6.48
N LEU A 179 -2.78 -24.53 -6.00
CA LEU A 179 -2.47 -25.85 -6.58
C LEU A 179 -3.15 -27.01 -5.85
N GLU A 180 -4.00 -26.72 -4.85
CA GLU A 180 -4.67 -27.72 -4.00
C GLU A 180 -3.71 -28.73 -3.34
N VAL A 181 -2.49 -28.28 -3.00
CA VAL A 181 -1.44 -29.09 -2.38
C VAL A 181 -1.24 -28.71 -0.93
N MET A 182 -1.00 -29.71 -0.07
CA MET A 182 -0.67 -29.47 1.33
C MET A 182 0.77 -28.96 1.48
N GLU A 183 0.99 -27.93 2.31
CA GLU A 183 2.32 -27.36 2.57
C GLU A 183 3.36 -28.42 3.00
N CYS A 184 2.93 -29.47 3.72
CA CYS A 184 3.80 -30.54 4.20
C CYS A 184 4.36 -31.44 3.08
N GLN A 185 3.76 -31.42 1.90
CA GLN A 185 4.21 -32.20 0.74
C GLN A 185 5.24 -31.44 -0.10
N VAL A 186 5.40 -30.14 0.09
CA VAL A 186 6.32 -29.32 -0.70
C VAL A 186 7.75 -29.43 -0.13
N GLU A 187 8.70 -29.92 -0.93
CA GLU A 187 10.11 -29.99 -0.56
C GLU A 187 10.80 -28.62 -0.75
N ARG A 188 10.50 -27.94 -1.86
CA ARG A 188 11.14 -26.66 -2.25
C ARG A 188 10.40 -25.98 -3.40
N ILE A 189 10.57 -24.66 -3.48
CA ILE A 189 10.15 -23.84 -4.63
C ILE A 189 11.38 -23.48 -5.47
N ARG A 190 11.28 -23.64 -6.80
CA ARG A 190 12.30 -23.18 -7.75
C ARG A 190 11.69 -22.24 -8.79
N LYS A 191 12.41 -21.19 -9.15
CA LYS A 191 12.15 -20.38 -10.34
C LYS A 191 12.80 -21.05 -11.55
N LEU A 192 12.05 -21.20 -12.64
CA LEU A 192 12.59 -21.75 -13.87
C LEU A 192 13.65 -20.83 -14.50
N PRO A 193 14.68 -21.41 -15.16
CA PRO A 193 14.84 -22.85 -15.37
C PRO A 193 15.34 -23.62 -14.15
N ASN A 194 16.21 -23.07 -13.28
CA ASN A 194 16.84 -23.84 -12.17
C ASN A 194 17.29 -23.02 -10.94
N THR A 195 16.55 -21.98 -10.53
CA THR A 195 16.93 -21.13 -9.38
C THR A 195 16.11 -21.47 -8.13
N ARG A 196 16.74 -22.01 -7.08
CA ARG A 196 16.03 -22.33 -5.83
C ARG A 196 15.78 -21.06 -4.99
N LEU A 197 14.53 -20.84 -4.57
CA LEU A 197 14.17 -19.79 -3.62
C LEU A 197 14.41 -20.30 -2.19
N ARG A 198 15.14 -19.54 -1.36
CA ARG A 198 15.47 -19.95 0.02
C ARG A 198 14.94 -19.01 1.10
N LYS A 199 14.79 -17.72 0.78
CA LYS A 199 14.43 -16.66 1.74
C LYS A 199 13.67 -15.53 1.07
N ASP A 200 13.08 -14.65 1.89
CA ASP A 200 12.27 -13.51 1.42
C ASP A 200 13.02 -12.60 0.45
N SER A 201 14.34 -12.42 0.62
CA SER A 201 15.15 -11.62 -0.30
C SER A 201 15.15 -12.16 -1.73
N ASP A 202 15.02 -13.48 -1.90
CA ASP A 202 15.00 -14.11 -3.22
C ASP A 202 13.62 -13.92 -3.87
N VAL A 203 12.56 -14.01 -3.06
CA VAL A 203 11.18 -13.79 -3.49
C VAL A 203 10.97 -12.33 -3.91
N LYS A 204 11.54 -11.37 -3.19
CA LYS A 204 11.49 -9.94 -3.55
C LYS A 204 12.19 -9.59 -4.87
N ARG A 205 13.01 -10.49 -5.42
CA ARG A 205 13.68 -10.31 -6.72
C ARG A 205 12.86 -10.87 -7.89
N LEU A 206 11.72 -11.50 -7.62
CA LEU A 206 10.80 -11.98 -8.65
C LEU A 206 10.17 -10.80 -9.40
N ARG A 207 9.94 -11.02 -10.70
CA ARG A 207 9.32 -10.07 -11.62
C ARG A 207 8.00 -10.65 -12.12
N GLU A 208 7.18 -9.79 -12.72
CA GLU A 208 5.90 -10.18 -13.30
C GLU A 208 6.07 -11.35 -14.28
N PHE A 209 5.17 -12.31 -14.16
CA PHE A 209 5.10 -13.54 -14.96
C PHE A 209 6.33 -14.45 -14.85
N ASP A 210 7.16 -14.29 -13.83
CA ASP A 210 8.23 -15.26 -13.54
C ASP A 210 7.61 -16.65 -13.27
N ALA A 211 8.19 -17.67 -13.91
CA ALA A 211 7.73 -19.05 -13.78
C ALA A 211 8.35 -19.74 -12.55
N LEU A 212 7.49 -20.27 -11.69
CA LEU A 212 7.81 -21.03 -10.49
C LEU A 212 7.33 -22.47 -10.62
N GLU A 213 8.06 -23.37 -9.98
CA GLU A 213 7.76 -24.78 -9.92
C GLU A 213 7.94 -25.30 -8.49
N LEU A 214 6.90 -25.92 -7.97
CA LEU A 214 6.89 -26.52 -6.65
C LEU A 214 7.31 -27.97 -6.77
N VAL A 215 8.43 -28.32 -6.13
CA VAL A 215 8.92 -29.70 -6.08
C VAL A 215 8.32 -30.38 -4.87
N LEU A 216 7.54 -31.43 -5.10
CA LEU A 216 6.94 -32.23 -4.05
C LEU A 216 7.96 -33.24 -3.49
N LYS A 217 7.84 -33.52 -2.20
CA LYS A 217 8.58 -34.57 -1.52
C LYS A 217 8.08 -35.91 -2.05
N VAL A 218 8.97 -36.68 -2.67
CA VAL A 218 8.64 -38.03 -3.11
C VAL A 218 8.20 -38.86 -1.90
N PRO A 219 6.98 -39.41 -1.86
CA PRO A 219 6.58 -40.29 -0.78
C PRO A 219 7.49 -41.54 -0.83
N ALA A 220 8.15 -41.83 0.29
CA ALA A 220 8.80 -43.11 0.45
C ALA A 220 7.69 -44.18 0.40
N SER A 221 7.80 -45.10 -0.56
CA SER A 221 6.88 -46.20 -0.90
C SER A 221 5.52 -45.82 -1.53
N GLY A 222 5.42 -46.06 -2.84
CA GLY A 222 4.49 -47.07 -3.37
C GLY A 222 3.02 -46.72 -3.59
N ASP A 223 2.49 -45.63 -3.05
CA ASP A 223 1.05 -45.34 -3.20
C ASP A 223 0.84 -44.10 -4.09
N ALA A 224 0.22 -44.36 -5.24
CA ALA A 224 -0.26 -43.30 -6.13
C ALA A 224 -1.23 -42.38 -5.36
N PRO A 225 -1.14 -41.05 -5.52
CA PRO A 225 -2.13 -40.17 -4.94
C PRO A 225 -3.48 -40.50 -5.57
N SER A 226 -4.45 -40.88 -4.74
CA SER A 226 -5.85 -41.04 -5.11
C SER A 226 -6.42 -39.66 -5.47
N ASN A 227 -6.21 -39.22 -6.71
CA ASN A 227 -7.05 -38.19 -7.31
C ASN A 227 -8.39 -38.85 -7.62
N CYS A 228 -9.30 -38.73 -6.66
CA CYS A 228 -10.70 -39.10 -6.78
C CYS A 228 -11.41 -38.10 -7.71
N TYR A 229 -11.12 -38.17 -9.01
CA TYR A 229 -11.99 -37.62 -10.04
C TYR A 229 -12.05 -38.63 -11.19
N GLN A 230 -13.00 -39.55 -11.09
CA GLN A 230 -13.48 -40.29 -12.25
C GLN A 230 -14.24 -39.29 -13.13
N SER A 231 -13.55 -38.67 -14.08
CA SER A 231 -14.21 -38.10 -15.25
C SER A 231 -14.88 -39.26 -15.97
N ILE A 232 -16.20 -39.30 -15.89
CA ILE A 232 -17.04 -40.23 -16.66
C ILE A 232 -16.79 -39.94 -18.13
N SER A 233 -15.92 -40.72 -18.76
CA SER A 233 -15.73 -40.77 -20.22
C SER A 233 -15.54 -42.20 -20.68
N THR A 234 -16.28 -43.12 -20.05
CA THR A 234 -16.48 -44.48 -20.55
C THR A 234 -17.94 -44.62 -20.97
N CYS A 235 -18.29 -44.02 -22.11
CA CYS A 235 -19.41 -44.48 -22.90
C CYS A 235 -19.23 -44.14 -24.39
N LYS A 236 -18.94 -45.21 -25.13
CA LYS A 236 -19.36 -45.51 -26.51
C LYS A 236 -18.39 -45.15 -27.62
N ASP A 237 -17.59 -46.16 -27.95
CA ASP A 237 -17.57 -46.70 -29.30
C ASP A 237 -18.98 -46.60 -29.93
N GLN A 238 -19.19 -45.60 -30.78
CA GLN A 238 -20.16 -45.70 -31.85
C GLN A 238 -19.37 -45.87 -33.14
N THR A 239 -19.36 -47.13 -33.57
CA THR A 239 -19.01 -47.60 -34.89
C THR A 239 -19.66 -46.69 -35.94
N ILE A 240 -18.84 -45.94 -36.68
CA ILE A 240 -19.26 -45.32 -37.94
C ILE A 240 -19.04 -46.40 -39.01
N LEU A 241 -20.11 -47.07 -39.42
CA LEU A 241 -20.14 -47.88 -40.63
C LEU A 241 -20.58 -46.99 -41.80
N TYR A 242 -19.80 -47.04 -42.89
CA TYR A 242 -20.03 -46.39 -44.18
C TYR A 242 -21.31 -46.87 -44.86
#